data_AF-A0A814SRJ4-F1
#
_entry.id   AF-A0A814SRJ4-F1
#
_cell.length_a   1.000
_cell.length_b   1.000
_cell.length_c   1.000
_cell.angle_alpha   90.00
_cell.angle_beta   90.00
_cell.angle_gamma   90.00
#
_symmetry.space_group_name_H-M   'P 1'
#
loop_
_entity.id
_entity.type
_entity.pdbx_description
1 polymer ?
#
loop_
_entity_poly.entity_id
_entity_poly.type
_entity_poly.pdbx_seq_one_letter_code
_entity_poly.pdbx_strand_id
1 'polypeptide(L)'
;MIINLRQICFLLTLSIQLNRFIILDNDILDYYCQIIDSFINILYSIIQSDNKINNKLSHSLIGTIIPNLYTMTLSKQLEKYIQNKHIISLILKLTNFENDEIQLNAFKILSSITTEQETKNIDTSDNIADLFIKFLNKVIDDSNQTLRFYNLLRCLKHLIQYDQIKDELTKQNGLPLIIRCATDIKFKPLQVQQPALEILFALTFNKEAYQQLVVALVDDLDFVLSRFLFFLIIRQDSF
;
A
#
# COMPACT_ATOMS: atom_id res chain seq x y z
N MET A 1 -9.36 -29.17 -7.98
CA MET A 1 -8.21 -29.06 -7.05
C MET A 1 -7.98 -27.63 -6.58
N ILE A 2 -7.69 -26.66 -7.46
CA ILE A 2 -7.45 -25.25 -7.07
C ILE A 2 -8.64 -24.60 -6.36
N ILE A 3 -9.88 -24.88 -6.81
CA ILE A 3 -11.10 -24.37 -6.16
C ILE A 3 -11.15 -24.79 -4.68
N ASN A 4 -10.89 -26.08 -4.40
CA ASN A 4 -10.86 -26.61 -3.04
C ASN A 4 -9.74 -25.95 -2.23
N LEU A 5 -8.55 -25.75 -2.82
CA LEU A 5 -7.47 -25.03 -2.15
C LEU A 5 -7.89 -23.60 -1.77
N ARG A 6 -8.52 -22.86 -2.69
CA ARG A 6 -9.00 -21.50 -2.42
C ARG A 6 -10.02 -21.47 -1.29
N GLN A 7 -10.96 -22.41 -1.27
CA GLN A 7 -11.95 -22.53 -0.20
C GLN A 7 -11.31 -22.88 1.14
N ILE A 8 -10.37 -23.83 1.15
CA ILE A 8 -9.64 -24.22 2.37
C ILE A 8 -8.84 -23.03 2.91
N CYS A 9 -8.06 -22.35 2.07
CA CYS A 9 -7.30 -21.17 2.49
C CYS A 9 -8.21 -20.06 3.04
N PHE A 10 -9.35 -19.82 2.37
CA PHE A 10 -10.35 -18.85 2.85
C PHE A 10 -10.90 -19.23 4.23
N LEU A 11 -11.29 -20.49 4.44
CA LEU A 11 -11.79 -20.96 5.73
C LEU A 11 -10.71 -20.85 6.82
N LEU A 12 -9.45 -21.15 6.48
CA LEU A 12 -8.33 -21.00 7.40
C LEU A 12 -8.11 -19.55 7.83
N THR A 13 -8.42 -18.57 6.99
CA THR A 13 -8.22 -17.15 7.31
C THR A 13 -9.51 -16.44 7.77
N LEU A 14 -10.66 -17.11 7.72
CA LEU A 14 -11.97 -16.54 8.07
C LEU A 14 -12.03 -16.03 9.51
N SER A 15 -11.42 -16.74 10.45
CA SER A 15 -11.34 -16.32 11.86
C SER A 15 -10.70 -14.93 12.01
N ILE A 16 -9.62 -14.67 11.27
CA ILE A 16 -8.90 -13.40 11.25
C ILE A 16 -9.75 -12.30 10.57
N GLN A 17 -10.48 -12.64 9.51
CA GLN A 17 -11.38 -11.69 8.83
C GLN A 17 -12.51 -11.22 9.74
N LEU A 18 -13.12 -12.16 10.47
CA LEU A 18 -14.25 -11.88 11.35
C LEU A 18 -13.80 -11.19 12.65
N ASN A 19 -12.59 -11.46 13.13
CA ASN A 19 -12.08 -10.87 14.36
C ASN A 19 -10.60 -10.45 14.23
N ARG A 20 -10.38 -9.21 13.80
CA ARG A 20 -9.03 -8.63 13.65
C ARG A 20 -8.28 -8.45 14.97
N PHE A 21 -8.99 -8.46 16.09
CA PHE A 21 -8.41 -8.31 17.43
C PHE A 21 -8.27 -9.66 18.14
N ILE A 22 -8.40 -10.76 17.41
CA ILE A 22 -8.20 -12.10 17.98
C ILE A 22 -6.74 -12.22 18.46
N ILE A 23 -6.59 -12.61 19.73
CA ILE A 23 -5.32 -13.05 20.27
C ILE A 23 -5.27 -14.55 20.02
N LEU A 24 -4.30 -14.97 19.22
CA LEU A 24 -4.05 -16.38 18.94
C LEU A 24 -3.24 -16.95 20.11
N ASP A 25 -3.67 -18.11 20.61
CA ASP A 25 -2.82 -18.92 21.48
C ASP A 25 -1.58 -19.42 20.72
N ASN A 26 -0.59 -19.92 21.46
CA ASN A 26 0.69 -20.28 20.87
C ASN A 26 0.57 -21.42 19.85
N ASP A 27 -0.30 -22.41 20.10
CA ASP A 27 -0.45 -23.55 19.20
C ASP A 27 -1.06 -23.10 17.86
N ILE A 28 -2.15 -22.33 17.91
CA ILE A 28 -2.80 -21.78 16.72
C ILE A 28 -1.86 -20.82 15.98
N LEU A 29 -1.12 -19.98 16.72
CA LEU A 29 -0.13 -19.09 16.15
C LEU A 29 0.95 -19.87 15.37
N ASP A 30 1.49 -20.94 15.96
CA ASP A 30 2.50 -21.78 15.31
C ASP A 30 1.97 -22.43 14.02
N TYR A 31 0.72 -22.90 14.02
CA TYR A 31 0.08 -23.40 12.79
C TYR A 31 0.01 -22.32 11.69
N TYR A 32 -0.43 -21.11 12.02
CA TYR A 32 -0.45 -20.02 11.04
C TYR A 32 0.95 -19.64 10.56
N CYS A 33 1.94 -19.62 11.44
CA CYS A 33 3.34 -19.35 11.08
C CYS A 33 3.85 -20.37 10.04
N GLN A 34 3.55 -21.66 10.21
CA GLN A 34 3.90 -22.70 9.25
C GLN A 34 3.19 -22.53 7.90
N ILE A 35 1.92 -22.11 7.91
CA ILE A 35 1.16 -21.82 6.69
C ILE A 35 1.78 -20.61 5.96
N ILE A 36 2.12 -19.54 6.70
CA ILE A 36 2.79 -18.35 6.15
C ILE A 36 4.11 -18.73 5.49
N ASP A 37 4.94 -19.54 6.16
CA ASP A 37 6.21 -20.00 5.61
C ASP A 37 6.02 -20.81 4.33
N SER A 38 5.02 -21.70 4.32
CA SER A 38 4.67 -22.48 3.15
C SER A 38 4.22 -21.59 1.99
N PHE A 39 3.38 -20.58 2.25
CA PHE A 39 2.94 -19.60 1.26
C PHE A 39 4.11 -18.80 0.68
N ILE A 40 4.99 -18.28 1.55
CA ILE A 40 6.16 -17.51 1.12
C ILE A 40 7.08 -18.37 0.25
N ASN A 41 7.35 -19.61 0.65
CA ASN A 41 8.19 -20.54 -0.12
C ASN A 41 7.59 -20.87 -1.49
N ILE A 42 6.28 -21.07 -1.57
CA ILE A 42 5.59 -21.29 -2.85
C ILE A 42 5.71 -20.05 -3.74
N LEU A 43 5.49 -18.85 -3.20
CA LEU A 43 5.62 -17.60 -3.95
C LEU A 43 7.04 -17.39 -4.48
N TYR A 44 8.07 -17.62 -3.65
CA TYR A 44 9.47 -17.57 -4.10
C TYR A 44 9.73 -18.57 -5.23
N SER A 45 9.26 -19.80 -5.09
CA SER A 45 9.44 -20.85 -6.09
C SER A 45 8.79 -20.48 -7.43
N ILE A 46 7.60 -19.87 -7.39
CA ILE A 46 6.90 -19.41 -8.58
C ILE A 46 7.67 -18.24 -9.24
N ILE A 47 8.07 -17.25 -8.46
CA ILE A 47 8.73 -16.04 -8.99
C ILE A 47 10.13 -16.34 -9.51
N GLN A 48 10.92 -17.19 -8.85
CA GLN A 48 12.27 -17.56 -9.31
C GLN A 48 12.25 -18.48 -10.54
N SER A 49 11.12 -19.14 -10.82
CA SER A 49 10.94 -19.88 -12.06
C SER A 49 10.65 -18.92 -13.24
N ASP A 50 11.64 -18.11 -13.61
CA ASP A 50 11.58 -16.99 -14.58
C ASP A 50 10.91 -17.34 -15.93
N ASN A 51 10.83 -18.62 -16.31
CA ASN A 51 10.23 -19.07 -17.57
C ASN A 51 8.74 -19.45 -17.52
N LYS A 52 8.05 -19.31 -16.38
CA LYS A 52 6.67 -19.81 -16.20
C LYS A 52 5.69 -18.86 -15.51
N ILE A 53 5.99 -17.56 -15.44
CA ILE A 53 4.99 -16.60 -14.97
C ILE A 53 3.72 -16.70 -15.84
N ASN A 54 3.82 -16.96 -17.15
CA ASN A 54 2.66 -17.23 -18.01
C ASN A 54 1.89 -18.55 -17.77
N ASN A 55 2.25 -19.36 -16.77
CA ASN A 55 1.46 -20.54 -16.44
C ASN A 55 0.19 -20.12 -15.68
N LYS A 56 -0.97 -20.43 -16.26
CA LYS A 56 -2.30 -20.20 -15.66
C LYS A 56 -2.41 -20.78 -14.24
N LEU A 57 -1.76 -21.91 -13.98
CA LEU A 57 -1.76 -22.54 -12.66
C LEU A 57 -0.97 -21.71 -11.65
N SER A 58 0.21 -21.20 -12.02
CA SER A 58 1.02 -20.31 -11.17
C SER A 58 0.26 -19.03 -10.83
N HIS A 59 -0.35 -18.39 -11.84
CA HIS A 59 -1.22 -17.22 -11.62
C HIS A 59 -2.36 -17.51 -10.66
N SER A 60 -3.04 -18.66 -10.84
CA SER A 60 -4.15 -19.03 -9.97
C SER A 60 -3.71 -19.35 -8.54
N LEU A 61 -2.50 -19.89 -8.35
CA LEU A 61 -1.92 -20.12 -7.03
C LEU A 61 -1.56 -18.79 -6.36
N ILE A 62 -0.91 -17.86 -7.07
CA ILE A 62 -0.62 -16.52 -6.54
C ILE A 62 -1.92 -15.81 -6.17
N GLY A 63 -2.92 -15.83 -7.05
CA GLY A 63 -4.25 -15.26 -6.78
C GLY A 63 -5.01 -15.92 -5.63
N THR A 64 -4.58 -17.11 -5.20
CA THR A 64 -5.11 -17.76 -3.98
C THR A 64 -4.29 -17.36 -2.76
N ILE A 65 -2.96 -17.40 -2.85
CA ILE A 65 -2.07 -17.17 -1.71
C ILE A 65 -2.10 -15.70 -1.27
N ILE A 66 -2.03 -14.76 -2.21
CA ILE A 66 -1.83 -13.34 -1.90
C ILE A 66 -2.99 -12.73 -1.09
N PRO A 67 -4.27 -12.94 -1.44
CA PRO A 67 -5.37 -12.44 -0.61
C PRO A 67 -5.40 -13.07 0.80
N ASN A 68 -4.99 -14.33 0.93
CA ASN A 68 -4.93 -15.01 2.23
C ASN A 68 -3.75 -14.51 3.07
N LEU A 69 -2.60 -14.27 2.46
CA LEU A 69 -1.45 -13.67 3.12
C LEU A 69 -1.77 -12.25 3.59
N TYR A 70 -2.44 -11.45 2.76
CA TYR A 70 -2.98 -10.14 3.18
C TYR A 70 -3.93 -10.26 4.36
N THR A 71 -4.84 -11.24 4.34
CA THR A 71 -5.76 -11.45 5.46
C THR A 71 -5.00 -11.72 6.76
N MET A 72 -3.89 -12.47 6.71
CA MET A 72 -3.05 -12.74 7.87
C MET A 72 -2.37 -11.48 8.41
N THR A 73 -2.05 -10.48 7.57
CA THR A 73 -1.51 -9.19 8.05
C THR A 73 -2.52 -8.36 8.84
N LEU A 74 -3.79 -8.76 8.90
CA LEU A 74 -4.80 -8.09 9.74
C LEU A 74 -4.70 -8.47 11.22
N SER A 75 -4.01 -9.55 11.57
CA SER A 75 -3.68 -9.92 12.96
C SER A 75 -2.31 -9.38 13.33
N LYS A 76 -2.20 -8.62 14.43
CA LYS A 76 -0.93 -8.03 14.88
C LYS A 76 0.18 -9.05 15.13
N GLN A 77 -0.16 -10.24 15.65
CA GLN A 77 0.82 -11.30 15.91
C GLN A 77 1.41 -11.84 14.59
N LEU A 78 0.54 -12.08 13.61
CA LEU A 78 0.94 -12.62 12.30
C LEU A 78 1.59 -11.55 11.41
N GLU A 79 1.11 -10.31 11.45
CA GLU A 79 1.74 -9.15 10.80
C GLU A 79 3.21 -9.03 11.21
N LYS A 80 3.49 -9.02 12.51
CA LYS A 80 4.85 -8.97 13.05
C LYS A 80 5.68 -10.19 12.62
N TYR A 81 5.06 -11.38 12.57
CA TYR A 81 5.73 -12.57 12.06
C TYR A 81 6.13 -12.42 10.59
N ILE A 82 5.21 -11.94 9.74
CA ILE A 82 5.46 -11.72 8.31
C ILE A 82 6.52 -10.64 8.08
N GLN A 83 6.50 -9.54 8.87
CA GLN A 83 7.52 -8.50 8.83
C GLN A 83 8.93 -9.09 9.03
N ASN A 84 9.10 -10.02 9.97
CA ASN A 84 10.39 -10.69 10.23
C ASN A 84 10.84 -11.65 9.12
N LYS A 85 10.03 -11.90 8.09
CA LYS A 85 10.40 -12.78 6.96
C LYS A 85 11.12 -12.05 5.82
N HIS A 86 11.27 -10.73 5.90
CA HIS A 86 12.00 -9.92 4.92
C HIS A 86 11.53 -10.15 3.46
N ILE A 87 10.21 -10.26 3.25
CA ILE A 87 9.62 -10.58 1.95
C ILE A 87 9.33 -9.37 1.06
N ILE A 88 9.79 -8.16 1.41
CA ILE A 88 9.46 -6.93 0.66
C ILE A 88 9.81 -7.06 -0.83
N SER A 89 11.00 -7.55 -1.16
CA SER A 89 11.42 -7.71 -2.56
C SER A 89 10.52 -8.69 -3.34
N LEU A 90 10.04 -9.75 -2.68
CA LEU A 90 9.06 -10.68 -3.23
C LEU A 90 7.72 -9.97 -3.50
N ILE A 91 7.22 -9.20 -2.53
CA ILE A 91 5.96 -8.46 -2.65
C ILE A 91 6.03 -7.37 -3.73
N LEU A 92 7.16 -6.66 -3.85
CA LEU A 92 7.40 -5.68 -4.93
C LEU A 92 7.39 -6.33 -6.33
N LYS A 93 7.86 -7.58 -6.47
CA LYS A 93 7.72 -8.29 -7.75
C LYS A 93 6.26 -8.61 -8.06
N LEU A 94 5.46 -8.91 -7.03
CA LEU A 94 4.04 -9.24 -7.19
C LEU A 94 3.17 -8.04 -7.56
N THR A 95 3.56 -6.81 -7.23
CA THR A 95 2.84 -5.59 -7.67
C THR A 95 2.92 -5.39 -9.18
N ASN A 96 3.84 -6.05 -9.89
CA ASN A 96 3.99 -5.95 -11.34
C ASN A 96 3.12 -6.96 -12.14
N PHE A 97 2.41 -7.88 -11.48
CA PHE A 97 1.56 -8.88 -12.15
C PHE A 97 0.33 -8.23 -12.81
N GLU A 98 -0.06 -8.58 -14.02
CA GLU A 98 -1.20 -7.91 -14.72
C GLU A 98 -2.58 -8.08 -14.04
N ASN A 99 -2.70 -8.95 -13.04
CA ASN A 99 -3.96 -9.19 -12.34
C ASN A 99 -4.21 -8.16 -11.24
N ASP A 100 -5.29 -7.39 -11.38
CA ASP A 100 -5.71 -6.32 -10.46
C ASP A 100 -5.84 -6.75 -8.99
N GLU A 101 -6.41 -7.94 -8.73
CA GLU A 101 -6.62 -8.46 -7.38
C GLU A 101 -5.28 -8.83 -6.71
N ILE A 102 -4.38 -9.47 -7.47
CA ILE A 102 -3.02 -9.78 -7.01
C ILE A 102 -2.27 -8.48 -6.70
N GLN A 103 -2.26 -7.53 -7.63
CA GLN A 103 -1.57 -6.25 -7.44
C GLN A 103 -2.07 -5.51 -6.20
N LEU A 104 -3.39 -5.38 -6.05
CA LEU A 104 -3.96 -4.63 -4.93
C LEU A 104 -3.64 -5.28 -3.58
N ASN A 105 -3.75 -6.60 -3.47
CA ASN A 105 -3.41 -7.30 -2.24
C ASN A 105 -1.90 -7.26 -1.97
N ALA A 106 -1.05 -7.28 -3.01
CA ALA A 106 0.39 -7.06 -2.86
C ALA A 106 0.69 -5.65 -2.29
N PHE A 107 0.05 -4.60 -2.81
CA PHE A 107 0.18 -3.24 -2.24
C PHE A 107 -0.27 -3.16 -0.79
N LYS A 108 -1.36 -3.85 -0.43
CA LYS A 108 -1.85 -3.89 0.95
C LYS A 108 -0.85 -4.59 1.88
N ILE A 109 -0.34 -5.76 1.48
CA ILE A 109 0.71 -6.46 2.23
C ILE A 109 1.92 -5.55 2.37
N LEU A 110 2.41 -4.96 1.27
CA LEU A 110 3.56 -4.05 1.27
C LEU A 110 3.36 -2.93 2.28
N SER A 111 2.18 -2.28 2.28
CA SER A 111 1.88 -1.23 3.25
C SER A 111 1.90 -1.72 4.70
N SER A 112 1.40 -2.93 4.98
CA SER A 112 1.39 -3.49 6.34
C SER A 112 2.77 -3.92 6.84
N ILE A 113 3.60 -4.50 5.95
CA ILE A 113 4.84 -5.14 6.38
C ILE A 113 6.06 -4.23 6.26
N THR A 114 5.95 -3.10 5.55
CA THR A 114 7.07 -2.17 5.41
C THR A 114 7.35 -1.47 6.73
N THR A 115 8.58 -1.60 7.21
CA THR A 115 9.07 -0.93 8.42
C THR A 115 9.95 0.27 8.11
N GLU A 116 10.12 1.16 9.08
CA GLU A 116 11.02 2.32 8.96
C GLU A 116 12.48 1.91 8.66
N GLN A 117 12.91 0.75 9.13
CA GLN A 117 14.26 0.25 8.86
C GLN A 117 14.42 -0.12 7.38
N GLU A 118 13.39 -0.72 6.77
CA GLU A 118 13.43 -1.13 5.36
C GLU A 118 13.35 0.09 4.42
N THR A 119 12.64 1.14 4.81
CA THR A 119 12.58 2.40 4.04
C THR A 119 13.89 3.19 4.07
N LYS A 120 14.81 2.91 5.00
CA LYS A 120 16.16 3.52 5.01
C LYS A 120 17.04 3.00 3.86
N ASN A 121 16.69 1.87 3.25
CA ASN A 121 17.31 1.47 2.00
C ASN A 121 16.69 2.28 0.85
N ILE A 122 17.51 3.16 0.25
CA ILE A 122 17.10 4.08 -0.80
C ILE A 122 16.46 3.34 -1.98
N ASP A 123 17.06 2.22 -2.41
CA ASP A 123 16.52 1.44 -3.53
C ASP A 123 15.12 0.92 -3.21
N THR A 124 14.84 0.56 -1.96
CA THR A 124 13.52 0.12 -1.53
C THR A 124 12.53 1.27 -1.53
N SER A 125 12.86 2.41 -0.91
CA SER A 125 11.96 3.57 -0.84
C SER A 125 11.65 4.18 -2.20
N ASP A 126 12.66 4.26 -3.08
CA ASP A 126 12.54 4.77 -4.45
C ASP A 126 11.58 3.89 -5.27
N ASN A 127 11.79 2.57 -5.24
CA ASN A 127 10.92 1.61 -5.92
C ASN A 127 9.48 1.65 -5.40
N ILE A 128 9.28 1.79 -4.08
CA ILE A 128 7.93 1.90 -3.49
C ILE A 128 7.25 3.18 -4.00
N ALA A 129 7.91 4.33 -3.92
CA ALA A 129 7.34 5.60 -4.36
C ALA A 129 6.98 5.57 -5.86
N ASP A 130 7.87 5.07 -6.72
CA ASP A 130 7.66 5.00 -8.17
C ASP A 130 6.45 4.12 -8.50
N LEU A 131 6.36 2.94 -7.88
CA LEU A 131 5.23 2.04 -8.04
C LEU A 131 3.91 2.73 -7.68
N PHE A 132 3.83 3.42 -6.53
CA PHE A 132 2.61 4.11 -6.15
C PHE A 132 2.25 5.23 -7.12
N ILE A 133 3.20 6.08 -7.52
CA ILE A 133 2.96 7.16 -8.48
C ILE A 133 2.46 6.60 -9.81
N LYS A 134 3.16 5.59 -10.36
CA LYS A 134 2.82 4.94 -11.62
C LYS A 134 1.42 4.33 -11.59
N PHE A 135 1.08 3.60 -10.54
CA PHE A 135 -0.22 2.93 -10.43
C PHE A 135 -1.36 3.91 -10.17
N LEU A 136 -1.16 4.92 -9.32
CA LEU A 136 -2.15 5.97 -9.09
C LEU A 136 -2.43 6.73 -10.39
N ASN A 137 -1.39 7.15 -11.13
CA ASN A 137 -1.55 7.79 -12.44
C ASN A 137 -2.27 6.91 -13.46
N LYS A 138 -2.07 5.59 -13.42
CA LYS A 138 -2.76 4.66 -14.33
C LYS A 138 -4.27 4.60 -14.08
N VAL A 139 -4.71 4.72 -12.82
CA VAL A 139 -6.12 4.47 -12.44
C VAL A 139 -6.92 5.73 -12.09
N ILE A 140 -6.26 6.88 -11.93
CA ILE A 140 -6.87 8.14 -11.46
C ILE A 140 -8.05 8.63 -12.31
N ASP A 141 -8.02 8.37 -13.62
CA ASP A 141 -9.03 8.82 -14.57
C ASP A 141 -10.02 7.71 -14.99
N ASP A 142 -9.87 6.49 -14.47
CA ASP A 142 -10.78 5.38 -14.75
C ASP A 142 -11.89 5.30 -13.69
N SER A 143 -13.09 5.77 -14.07
CA SER A 143 -14.26 5.75 -13.18
C SER A 143 -14.62 4.35 -12.69
N ASN A 144 -14.31 3.29 -13.44
CA ASN A 144 -14.60 1.90 -13.07
C ASN A 144 -13.64 1.40 -11.97
N GLN A 145 -12.53 2.08 -11.74
CA GLN A 145 -11.48 1.70 -10.79
C GLN A 145 -11.49 2.54 -9.51
N THR A 146 -12.56 3.30 -9.25
CA THR A 146 -12.67 4.21 -8.08
C THR A 146 -12.33 3.50 -6.75
N LEU A 147 -12.85 2.29 -6.52
CA LEU A 147 -12.58 1.53 -5.29
C LEU A 147 -11.09 1.13 -5.19
N ARG A 148 -10.50 0.75 -6.31
CA ARG A 148 -9.08 0.39 -6.37
C ARG A 148 -8.21 1.59 -6.09
N PHE A 149 -8.50 2.72 -6.72
CA PHE A 149 -7.82 3.98 -6.50
C PHE A 149 -7.86 4.40 -5.02
N TYR A 150 -9.04 4.36 -4.39
CA TYR A 150 -9.19 4.59 -2.95
C TYR A 150 -8.28 3.69 -2.11
N ASN A 151 -8.27 2.39 -2.40
CA ASN A 151 -7.44 1.45 -1.64
C ASN A 151 -5.94 1.73 -1.82
N LEU A 152 -5.49 2.12 -3.02
CA LEU A 152 -4.10 2.50 -3.27
C LEU A 152 -3.71 3.76 -2.48
N LEU A 153 -4.55 4.80 -2.48
CA LEU A 153 -4.33 5.99 -1.65
C LEU A 153 -4.26 5.64 -0.16
N ARG A 154 -5.11 4.73 0.31
CA ARG A 154 -5.07 4.27 1.71
C ARG A 154 -3.77 3.53 2.04
N CYS A 155 -3.23 2.74 1.11
CA CYS A 155 -1.94 2.07 1.30
C CYS A 155 -0.80 3.11 1.34
N LEU A 156 -0.81 4.07 0.41
CA LEU A 156 0.18 5.16 0.38
C LEU A 156 0.14 6.01 1.66
N LYS A 157 -1.06 6.33 2.15
CA LYS A 157 -1.25 7.04 3.44
C LYS A 157 -0.55 6.34 4.61
N HIS A 158 -0.50 5.01 4.61
CA HIS A 158 0.20 4.29 5.67
C HIS A 158 1.72 4.44 5.52
N LEU A 159 2.23 4.32 4.30
CA LEU A 159 3.67 4.40 4.00
C LEU A 159 4.25 5.81 4.13
N ILE A 160 3.45 6.85 3.86
CA ILE A 160 3.90 8.25 3.93
C ILE A 160 4.24 8.70 5.36
N GLN A 161 4.03 7.85 6.36
CA GLN A 161 4.50 8.10 7.72
C GLN A 161 6.04 8.04 7.80
N TYR A 162 6.69 7.29 6.92
CA TYR A 162 8.14 7.15 6.86
C TYR A 162 8.79 8.29 6.07
N ASP A 163 9.79 8.95 6.66
CA ASP A 163 10.40 10.16 6.07
C ASP A 163 11.03 9.88 4.70
N GLN A 164 11.70 8.74 4.53
CA GLN A 164 12.30 8.36 3.25
C GLN A 164 11.26 8.19 2.14
N ILE A 165 10.06 7.71 2.47
CA ILE A 165 8.97 7.63 1.47
C ILE A 165 8.47 9.04 1.11
N LYS A 166 8.42 9.97 2.07
CA LYS A 166 8.08 11.39 1.78
C LYS A 166 9.10 12.02 0.85
N ASP A 167 10.39 11.80 1.12
CA ASP A 167 11.50 12.30 0.32
C ASP A 167 11.39 11.79 -1.12
N GLU A 168 11.27 10.47 -1.32
CA GLU A 168 11.22 9.88 -2.66
C GLU A 168 9.92 10.25 -3.41
N LEU A 169 8.77 10.29 -2.72
CA LEU A 169 7.53 10.76 -3.33
C LEU A 169 7.65 12.21 -3.83
N THR A 170 8.39 13.05 -3.10
CA THR A 170 8.60 14.45 -3.46
C THR A 170 9.56 14.58 -4.65
N LYS A 171 10.71 13.88 -4.60
CA LYS A 171 11.70 13.87 -5.68
C LYS A 171 11.13 13.37 -7.00
N GLN A 172 10.26 12.35 -6.94
CA GLN A 172 9.65 11.74 -8.12
C GLN A 172 8.40 12.48 -8.64
N ASN A 173 8.18 13.74 -8.25
CA ASN A 173 7.03 14.54 -8.66
C ASN A 173 5.67 13.90 -8.32
N GLY A 174 5.56 13.25 -7.16
CA GLY A 174 4.29 12.70 -6.67
C GLY A 174 3.33 13.78 -6.15
N LEU A 175 3.82 14.95 -5.73
CA LEU A 175 2.99 16.02 -5.15
C LEU A 175 1.84 16.48 -6.05
N PRO A 176 2.07 16.85 -7.34
CA PRO A 176 0.98 17.28 -8.23
C PRO A 176 -0.15 16.26 -8.33
N LEU A 177 0.19 14.96 -8.32
CA LEU A 177 -0.79 13.88 -8.34
C LEU A 177 -1.66 13.90 -7.08
N ILE A 178 -1.05 14.03 -5.89
CA ILE A 178 -1.80 14.06 -4.64
C ILE A 178 -2.64 15.35 -4.52
N ILE A 179 -2.12 16.50 -4.97
CA ILE A 179 -2.88 17.75 -5.02
C ILE A 179 -4.13 17.58 -5.89
N ARG A 180 -3.98 17.04 -7.11
CA ARG A 180 -5.11 16.74 -8.00
C ARG A 180 -6.14 15.83 -7.32
N CYS A 181 -5.71 14.82 -6.58
CA CYS A 181 -6.61 13.95 -5.82
C CYS A 181 -7.41 14.70 -4.75
N ALA A 182 -6.79 15.71 -4.12
CA ALA A 182 -7.40 16.50 -3.05
C ALA A 182 -8.36 17.58 -3.57
N THR A 183 -8.15 18.10 -4.78
CA THR A 183 -8.85 19.30 -5.29
C THR A 183 -9.84 19.03 -6.42
N ASP A 184 -9.59 18.04 -7.27
CA ASP A 184 -10.43 17.81 -8.46
C ASP A 184 -11.86 17.43 -8.03
N ILE A 185 -12.83 18.22 -8.50
CA ILE A 185 -14.25 18.12 -8.15
C ILE A 185 -14.89 16.80 -8.57
N LYS A 186 -14.28 16.06 -9.51
CA LYS A 186 -14.78 14.76 -9.94
C LYS A 186 -14.62 13.69 -8.85
N PHE A 187 -13.72 13.91 -7.90
CA PHE A 187 -13.41 12.93 -6.87
C PHE A 187 -14.38 13.03 -5.68
N LYS A 188 -14.83 11.87 -5.21
CA LYS A 188 -15.73 11.79 -4.05
C LYS A 188 -14.97 12.18 -2.77
N PRO A 189 -15.51 13.11 -1.95
CA PRO A 189 -14.78 13.66 -0.81
C PRO A 189 -14.23 12.61 0.16
N LEU A 190 -15.05 11.66 0.60
CA LEU A 190 -14.66 10.66 1.60
C LEU A 190 -13.78 9.53 1.04
N GLN A 191 -13.80 9.31 -0.27
CA GLN A 191 -13.10 8.18 -0.89
C GLN A 191 -11.74 8.57 -1.47
N VAL A 192 -11.53 9.83 -1.85
CA VAL A 192 -10.30 10.22 -2.54
C VAL A 192 -9.73 11.49 -1.95
N GLN A 193 -10.55 12.55 -1.83
CA GLN A 193 -10.04 13.84 -1.38
C GLN A 193 -9.57 13.76 0.08
N GLN A 194 -10.30 13.09 0.97
CA GLN A 194 -9.90 12.92 2.37
C GLN A 194 -8.54 12.20 2.52
N PRO A 195 -8.32 10.98 1.99
CA PRO A 195 -7.02 10.33 2.11
C PRO A 195 -5.90 11.13 1.42
N ALA A 196 -6.19 11.84 0.31
CA ALA A 196 -5.21 12.71 -0.33
C ALA A 196 -4.82 13.90 0.56
N LEU A 197 -5.79 14.57 1.18
CA LEU A 197 -5.52 15.66 2.14
C LEU A 197 -4.71 15.18 3.35
N GLU A 198 -4.98 13.96 3.84
CA GLU A 198 -4.18 13.37 4.94
C GLU A 198 -2.73 13.09 4.50
N ILE A 199 -2.52 12.65 3.25
CA ILE A 199 -1.18 12.50 2.67
C ILE A 199 -0.49 13.86 2.51
N LEU A 200 -1.18 14.87 1.98
CA LEU A 200 -0.65 16.23 1.86
C LEU A 200 -0.26 16.78 3.23
N PHE A 201 -1.12 16.58 4.24
CA PHE A 201 -0.82 17.00 5.61
C PHE A 201 0.46 16.33 6.13
N ALA A 202 0.62 15.02 5.93
CA ALA A 202 1.84 14.31 6.32
C ALA A 202 3.08 14.82 5.57
N LEU A 203 2.94 15.18 4.29
CA LEU A 203 4.02 15.75 3.48
C LEU A 203 4.45 17.14 3.95
N THR A 204 3.62 17.89 4.68
CA THR A 204 4.03 19.21 5.20
C THR A 204 5.10 19.13 6.28
N PHE A 205 5.34 17.93 6.82
CA PHE A 205 6.47 17.65 7.72
C PHE A 205 7.78 17.39 6.96
N ASN A 206 7.75 17.34 5.63
CA ASN A 206 8.91 17.32 4.77
C ASN A 206 9.19 18.74 4.25
N LYS A 207 10.41 19.24 4.45
CA LYS A 207 10.77 20.64 4.12
C LYS A 207 10.63 20.94 2.63
N GLU A 208 11.08 20.03 1.78
CA GLU A 208 11.04 20.21 0.32
C GLU A 208 9.60 20.16 -0.18
N ALA A 209 8.83 19.16 0.27
CA ALA A 209 7.42 19.05 -0.07
C ALA A 209 6.62 20.26 0.40
N TYR A 210 6.87 20.76 1.61
CA TYR A 210 6.22 21.97 2.12
C TYR A 210 6.48 23.19 1.23
N GLN A 211 7.73 23.40 0.81
CA GLN A 211 8.08 24.50 -0.09
C GLN A 211 7.35 24.38 -1.43
N GLN A 212 7.34 23.18 -2.02
CA GLN A 212 6.62 22.92 -3.27
C GLN A 212 5.10 23.11 -3.10
N LEU A 213 4.53 22.71 -1.97
CA LEU A 213 3.10 22.92 -1.67
C LEU A 213 2.78 24.40 -1.55
N VAL A 214 3.56 25.19 -0.82
CA VAL A 214 3.30 26.64 -0.70
C VAL A 214 3.30 27.30 -2.08
N VAL A 215 4.25 26.95 -2.96
CA VAL A 215 4.28 27.47 -4.34
C VAL A 215 3.02 27.06 -5.10
N ALA A 216 2.69 25.76 -5.12
CA ALA A 216 1.54 25.26 -5.86
C ALA A 216 0.20 25.85 -5.38
N LEU A 217 0.06 26.14 -4.08
CA LEU A 217 -1.17 26.64 -3.48
C LEU A 217 -1.34 28.16 -3.62
N VAL A 218 -0.24 28.90 -3.76
CA VAL A 218 -0.28 30.33 -4.09
C VAL A 218 -0.80 30.54 -5.52
N ASP A 219 -0.43 29.65 -6.43
CA ASP A 219 -0.81 29.75 -7.85
C ASP A 219 -2.24 29.25 -8.12
N ASP A 220 -2.79 28.36 -7.29
CA ASP A 220 -4.06 27.65 -7.56
C ASP A 220 -5.01 27.69 -6.34
N LEU A 221 -5.40 28.91 -5.95
CA LEU A 221 -6.06 29.18 -4.66
C LEU A 221 -7.56 28.83 -4.68
N ASP A 222 -7.85 27.54 -4.68
CA ASP A 222 -9.22 27.01 -4.61
C ASP A 222 -9.75 26.93 -3.17
N PHE A 223 -11.08 26.87 -2.98
CA PHE A 223 -11.71 26.94 -1.64
C PHE A 223 -11.22 25.85 -0.67
N VAL A 224 -10.99 24.63 -1.16
CA VAL A 224 -10.47 23.51 -0.36
C VAL A 224 -9.02 23.76 0.07
N LEU A 225 -8.24 24.35 -0.82
CA LEU A 225 -6.84 24.67 -0.60
C LEU A 225 -6.67 25.85 0.35
N SER A 226 -7.55 26.85 0.34
CA SER A 226 -7.49 27.96 1.30
C SER A 226 -7.66 27.50 2.76
N ARG A 227 -8.49 26.48 3.02
CA ARG A 227 -8.60 25.86 4.35
C ARG A 227 -7.36 25.06 4.72
N PHE A 228 -6.79 24.34 3.76
CA PHE A 228 -5.52 23.63 3.98
C PHE A 228 -4.37 24.62 4.25
N LEU A 229 -4.28 25.70 3.47
CA LEU A 229 -3.33 26.79 3.62
C LEU A 229 -3.45 27.44 5.00
N PHE A 230 -4.68 27.62 5.51
CA PHE A 230 -4.89 28.10 6.88
C PHE A 230 -4.26 27.19 7.93
N PHE A 231 -4.37 25.86 7.78
CA PHE A 231 -3.65 24.91 8.63
C PHE A 231 -2.13 25.00 8.48
N LEU A 232 -1.62 25.25 7.26
CA LEU A 232 -0.19 25.42 7.00
C LEU A 232 0.38 26.70 7.61
N ILE A 233 -0.37 27.80 7.55
CA ILE A 233 0.01 29.10 8.11
C ILE A 233 0.12 29.00 9.63
N ILE A 234 -0.87 28.40 10.32
CA ILE A 234 -0.82 28.18 11.77
C ILE A 234 0.43 27.38 12.18
N ARG A 235 0.85 26.41 11.35
CA ARG A 235 2.04 25.60 11.61
C ARG A 235 3.33 26.43 11.51
N GLN A 236 3.43 27.36 10.55
CA GLN A 236 4.63 28.17 10.36
C GLN A 236 4.98 28.99 11.61
N ASP A 237 3.99 29.36 12.41
CA ASP A 237 4.16 30.09 13.69
C ASP A 237 4.58 29.18 14.87
N SER A 238 4.68 27.86 14.66
CA SER A 238 4.96 26.86 15.71
C SER A 238 6.33 26.17 15.62
N PHE A 239 7.18 26.58 14.66
CA PHE A 239 8.58 26.17 14.51
C PHE A 239 9.50 27.39 14.63
#